data_AF-A0A2W2B5P5-F1
#
_entry.id   AF-A0A2W2B5P5-F1
#
_cell.length_a   1.000
_cell.length_b   1.000
_cell.length_c   1.000
_cell.angle_alpha   90.00
_cell.angle_beta   90.00
_cell.angle_gamma   90.00
#
_symmetry.space_group_name_H-M   'P 1'
#
loop_
_entity.id
_entity.type
_entity.pdbx_description
1 polymer ?
#
loop_
_entity_poly.entity_id
_entity_poly.type
_entity_poly.pdbx_seq_one_letter_code
_entity_poly.pdbx_strand_id
1 'polypeptide(L)'
;MLALVSMLKWTAAAAGLSGLAVGAFLGLGHPRLDDIRFRPVAMPGGTSLQVMTREVTRREWRACADAGACEDLTGPIPSSEPELPMTGVNRFDVEAYLAWTNGKGGADFRLPTAAEWREIAAALPRRSYRKMFDDPRLAWAADYGSMPAVSGVIRPSGGFGALPNGIADLSGNVWEWTDSCAKDGFEPSRCPAYTVEGLHETALPIFVRDPFSGGCAAGTPPNHVGFRLVSED
;
A
#
# COMPACT_ATOMS: atom_id res chain seq x y z
N MET A 1 -63.38 27.64 53.73
CA MET A 1 -62.35 28.69 53.56
C MET A 1 -61.53 28.35 52.31
N LEU A 2 -60.91 29.34 51.65
CA LEU A 2 -60.28 29.18 50.32
C LEU A 2 -58.81 28.75 50.39
N ALA A 3 -58.38 27.94 49.40
CA ALA A 3 -57.02 27.79 48.81
C ALA A 3 -57.06 26.51 47.91
N LEU A 4 -56.75 26.41 46.60
CA LEU A 4 -55.80 27.08 45.68
C LEU A 4 -54.35 26.96 46.20
N VAL A 5 -53.35 26.37 45.53
CA VAL A 5 -52.89 26.35 44.11
C VAL A 5 -52.03 25.06 43.92
N SER A 6 -51.92 24.28 42.83
CA SER A 6 -52.47 24.23 41.45
C SER A 6 -52.44 22.77 40.90
N MET A 7 -52.54 22.56 39.58
CA MET A 7 -52.11 21.34 38.86
C MET A 7 -51.11 21.70 37.74
N LEU A 8 -50.04 20.91 37.56
CA LEU A 8 -49.10 21.04 36.43
C LEU A 8 -49.06 19.74 35.61
N LYS A 9 -49.90 19.66 34.57
CA LYS A 9 -49.90 18.54 33.62
C LYS A 9 -48.79 18.73 32.58
N TRP A 10 -47.83 17.81 32.53
CA TRP A 10 -46.80 17.79 31.48
C TRP A 10 -47.34 17.13 30.22
N THR A 11 -47.67 17.92 29.21
CA THR A 11 -48.00 17.43 27.86
C THR A 11 -46.73 17.25 27.04
N ALA A 12 -46.23 16.02 26.94
CA ALA A 12 -45.13 15.70 26.04
C ALA A 12 -45.61 15.78 24.57
N ALA A 13 -45.16 16.80 23.84
CA ALA A 13 -45.47 16.95 22.42
C ALA A 13 -44.55 16.06 21.58
N ALA A 14 -45.13 15.10 20.86
CA ALA A 14 -44.39 14.26 19.91
C ALA A 14 -44.13 15.03 18.60
N ALA A 15 -42.95 15.65 18.49
CA ALA A 15 -42.47 16.26 17.25
C ALA A 15 -41.59 15.26 16.49
N GLY A 16 -42.14 14.64 15.44
CA GLY A 16 -41.38 13.75 14.56
C GLY A 16 -40.46 14.54 13.62
N LEU A 17 -39.17 14.18 13.60
CA LEU A 17 -38.19 14.70 12.65
C LEU A 17 -37.50 13.54 11.91
N SER A 18 -38.24 12.93 10.98
CA SER A 18 -37.72 11.95 10.01
C SER A 18 -36.86 12.65 8.94
N GLY A 19 -35.78 13.29 9.37
CA GLY A 19 -34.86 14.04 8.51
C GLY A 19 -33.70 13.17 8.03
N LEU A 20 -33.84 12.59 6.83
CA LEU A 20 -32.72 11.95 6.13
C LEU A 20 -31.71 13.01 5.69
N ALA A 21 -30.71 13.27 6.54
CA ALA A 21 -29.53 14.07 6.21
C ALA A 21 -28.59 13.28 5.27
N VAL A 22 -29.07 12.99 4.06
CA VAL A 22 -28.19 12.57 2.95
C VAL A 22 -27.35 13.79 2.57
N GLY A 23 -26.19 13.91 3.22
CA GLY A 23 -25.23 14.99 2.97
C GLY A 23 -24.76 14.92 1.52
N ALA A 24 -25.26 15.83 0.69
CA ALA A 24 -24.79 15.97 -0.68
C ALA A 24 -23.34 16.46 -0.66
N PHE A 25 -22.39 15.54 -0.87
CA PHE A 25 -20.97 15.85 -1.07
C PHE A 25 -20.79 16.57 -2.43
N LEU A 26 -21.12 17.86 -2.43
CA LEU A 26 -21.04 18.73 -3.60
C LEU A 26 -19.59 19.11 -3.91
N GLY A 27 -18.90 18.24 -4.65
CA GLY A 27 -18.00 18.66 -5.71
C GLY A 27 -16.82 19.56 -5.32
N LEU A 28 -16.19 19.36 -4.17
CA LEU A 28 -14.80 19.80 -4.01
C LEU A 28 -13.95 19.01 -5.01
N GLY A 29 -13.25 19.71 -5.91
CA GLY A 29 -12.48 19.10 -7.00
C GLY A 29 -11.46 18.09 -6.46
N HIS A 30 -11.69 16.80 -6.76
CA HIS A 30 -10.93 15.71 -6.16
C HIS A 30 -9.43 15.78 -6.53
N PRO A 31 -8.51 15.75 -5.55
CA PRO A 31 -7.09 15.90 -5.84
C PRO A 31 -6.48 14.66 -6.53
N ARG A 32 -6.32 14.75 -7.85
CA ARG A 32 -5.28 14.11 -8.69
C ARG A 32 -5.03 12.61 -8.46
N LEU A 33 -6.01 11.78 -8.80
CA LEU A 33 -5.73 10.40 -9.23
C LEU A 33 -5.49 10.33 -10.75
N ASP A 34 -5.95 11.32 -11.50
CA ASP A 34 -5.82 11.46 -12.96
C ASP A 34 -4.35 11.48 -13.47
N ASP A 35 -3.40 11.84 -12.59
CA ASP A 35 -1.95 11.83 -12.86
C ASP A 35 -1.30 10.43 -12.69
N ILE A 36 -2.05 9.42 -12.24
CA ILE A 36 -1.56 8.04 -12.09
C ILE A 36 -1.48 7.40 -13.49
N ARG A 37 -0.27 7.23 -14.00
CA ARG A 37 -0.02 6.54 -15.26
C ARG A 37 0.17 5.05 -15.04
N PHE A 38 -0.73 4.26 -15.62
CA PHE A 38 -0.57 2.82 -15.80
C PHE A 38 0.10 2.50 -17.15
N ARG A 39 0.67 1.31 -17.29
CA ARG A 39 1.10 0.72 -18.57
C ARG A 39 0.76 -0.77 -18.60
N PRO A 40 0.32 -1.31 -19.75
CA PRO A 40 0.15 -2.74 -19.92
C PRO A 40 1.50 -3.45 -19.89
N VAL A 41 1.59 -4.51 -19.10
CA VAL A 41 2.71 -5.46 -19.07
C VAL A 41 2.17 -6.85 -19.40
N ALA A 42 2.73 -7.51 -20.41
CA ALA A 42 2.30 -8.85 -20.81
C ALA A 42 2.69 -9.89 -19.76
N MET A 43 1.73 -10.68 -19.30
CA MET A 43 1.91 -11.71 -18.29
C MET A 43 2.06 -13.12 -18.92
N PRO A 44 2.71 -14.07 -18.23
CA PRO A 44 2.68 -15.48 -18.61
C PRO A 44 1.23 -15.98 -18.77
N GLY A 45 0.96 -16.68 -19.87
CA GLY A 45 -0.40 -17.08 -20.27
C GLY A 45 -1.08 -16.17 -21.29
N GLY A 46 -0.53 -14.98 -21.55
CA GLY A 46 -0.96 -14.10 -22.64
C GLY A 46 -2.00 -13.05 -22.26
N THR A 47 -2.29 -12.87 -20.97
CA THR A 47 -3.03 -11.72 -20.46
C THR A 47 -2.16 -10.46 -20.42
N SER A 48 -2.79 -9.30 -20.28
CA SER A 48 -2.12 -8.04 -19.92
C SER A 48 -2.50 -7.65 -18.49
N LEU A 49 -1.55 -7.09 -17.75
CA LEU A 49 -1.78 -6.48 -16.45
C LEU A 49 -1.48 -4.99 -16.57
N GLN A 50 -2.41 -4.13 -16.13
CA GLN A 50 -2.20 -2.69 -16.10
C GLN A 50 -1.42 -2.31 -14.85
N VAL A 51 -0.17 -1.89 -15.01
CA VAL A 51 0.78 -1.69 -13.90
C VAL A 51 1.06 -0.21 -13.69
N MET A 52 0.93 0.26 -12.44
CA MET A 52 1.27 1.63 -12.07
C MET A 52 2.77 1.89 -12.30
N THR A 53 3.08 2.90 -13.11
CA THR A 53 4.44 3.15 -13.63
C THR A 53 5.48 3.50 -12.57
N ARG A 54 5.06 3.79 -11.34
CA ARG A 54 5.85 4.11 -10.16
C ARG A 54 5.08 3.65 -8.90
N GLU A 55 5.69 3.79 -7.75
CA GLU A 55 5.03 3.62 -6.46
C GLU A 55 3.97 4.73 -6.22
N VAL A 56 3.03 4.45 -5.30
CA VAL A 56 2.13 5.48 -4.75
C VAL A 56 2.97 6.51 -4.00
N THR A 57 2.76 7.80 -4.29
CA THR A 57 3.54 8.91 -3.73
C THR A 57 2.93 9.47 -2.45
N ARG A 58 3.73 10.20 -1.66
CA ARG A 58 3.23 10.94 -0.48
C ARG A 58 2.09 11.91 -0.81
N ARG A 59 2.07 12.53 -2.01
CA ARG A 59 0.94 13.38 -2.44
C ARG A 59 -0.35 12.58 -2.62
N GLU A 60 -0.28 11.40 -3.22
CA GLU A 60 -1.46 10.56 -3.47
C GLU A 60 -1.98 9.97 -2.16
N TRP A 61 -1.08 9.58 -1.24
CA TRP A 61 -1.46 9.26 0.13
C TRP A 61 -2.14 10.43 0.84
N ARG A 62 -1.57 11.65 0.73
CA ARG A 62 -2.13 12.87 1.31
C ARG A 62 -3.55 13.13 0.80
N ALA A 63 -3.84 12.88 -0.48
CA ALA A 63 -5.20 12.98 -1.02
C ALA A 63 -6.19 11.99 -0.36
N CYS A 64 -5.74 10.82 0.10
CA CYS A 64 -6.54 9.88 0.88
C CYS A 64 -6.75 10.32 2.33
N ALA A 65 -5.70 10.86 2.97
CA ALA A 65 -5.76 11.41 4.32
C ALA A 65 -6.65 12.68 4.40
N ASP A 66 -6.52 13.61 3.45
CA ASP A 66 -7.36 14.82 3.35
C ASP A 66 -8.83 14.50 3.03
N ALA A 67 -9.10 13.32 2.45
CA ALA A 67 -10.44 12.79 2.24
C ALA A 67 -10.99 12.02 3.47
N GLY A 68 -10.21 11.91 4.56
CA GLY A 68 -10.60 11.23 5.79
C GLY A 68 -10.66 9.69 5.71
N ALA A 69 -10.07 9.09 4.67
CA ALA A 69 -10.14 7.64 4.42
C ALA A 69 -8.85 6.89 4.78
N CYS A 70 -7.70 7.59 4.81
CA CYS A 70 -6.42 7.06 5.29
C CYS A 70 -5.95 7.79 6.55
N GLU A 71 -5.12 7.15 7.37
CA GLU A 71 -4.38 7.81 8.46
C GLU A 71 -3.39 8.84 7.87
N ASP A 72 -3.25 10.02 8.50
CA ASP A 72 -2.26 11.03 8.10
C ASP A 72 -0.85 10.65 8.57
N LEU A 73 -0.33 9.58 7.98
CA LEU A 73 1.06 9.12 8.08
C LEU A 73 2.04 10.08 7.39
N THR A 74 1.54 11.02 6.59
CA THR A 74 2.36 11.97 5.82
C THR A 74 2.80 13.18 6.63
N GLY A 75 1.96 13.64 7.56
CA GLY A 75 2.09 14.96 8.19
C GLY A 75 2.15 16.10 7.17
N PRO A 76 2.75 17.24 7.55
CA PRO A 76 3.13 18.28 6.59
C PRO A 76 4.20 17.73 5.62
N ILE A 77 3.89 17.68 4.33
CA ILE A 77 4.83 17.27 3.28
C ILE A 77 5.69 18.48 2.88
N PRO A 78 7.04 18.42 2.99
CA PRO A 78 7.93 19.45 2.45
C PRO A 78 7.75 19.60 0.94
N SER A 79 7.85 20.82 0.41
CA SER A 79 7.65 21.11 -1.02
C SER A 79 8.61 20.39 -1.97
N SER A 80 9.75 19.90 -1.45
CA SER A 80 10.73 19.06 -2.14
C SER A 80 10.37 17.56 -2.19
N GLU A 81 9.36 17.12 -1.45
CA GLU A 81 9.06 15.69 -1.19
C GLU A 81 7.69 15.14 -1.66
N PRO A 82 6.81 15.85 -2.42
CA PRO A 82 5.48 15.31 -2.79
C PRO A 82 5.54 14.22 -3.88
N GLU A 83 6.70 14.00 -4.50
CA GLU A 83 6.97 12.93 -5.47
C GLU A 83 7.79 11.77 -4.87
N LEU A 84 8.09 11.79 -3.56
CA LEU A 84 8.66 10.60 -2.92
C LEU A 84 7.60 9.49 -2.83
N PRO A 85 7.98 8.21 -2.95
CA PRO A 85 7.10 7.10 -2.63
C PRO A 85 6.56 7.24 -1.20
N MET A 86 5.33 6.77 -0.99
CA MET A 86 4.74 6.64 0.32
C MET A 86 5.36 5.44 1.04
N THR A 87 5.85 5.68 2.25
CA THR A 87 6.55 4.69 3.07
C THR A 87 6.09 4.76 4.51
N GLY A 88 6.32 3.69 5.28
CA GLY A 88 5.82 3.61 6.66
C GLY A 88 4.36 3.16 6.74
N VAL A 89 3.90 2.40 5.73
CA VAL A 89 2.55 1.84 5.61
C VAL A 89 2.57 0.34 5.87
N ASN A 90 1.61 -0.15 6.63
CA ASN A 90 1.37 -1.58 6.87
C ASN A 90 0.25 -2.12 5.93
N ARG A 91 -0.12 -3.40 6.05
CA ARG A 91 -1.10 -4.02 5.13
C ARG A 91 -2.50 -3.40 5.26
N PHE A 92 -2.93 -3.03 6.47
CA PHE A 92 -4.22 -2.37 6.72
C PHE A 92 -4.28 -0.94 6.17
N ASP A 93 -3.16 -0.22 6.26
CA ASP A 93 -3.02 1.12 5.68
C ASP A 93 -3.25 1.04 4.15
N VAL A 94 -2.61 0.07 3.50
CA VAL A 94 -2.77 -0.19 2.07
C VAL A 94 -4.20 -0.62 1.71
N GLU A 95 -4.88 -1.41 2.55
CA GLU A 95 -6.30 -1.77 2.35
C GLU A 95 -7.23 -0.56 2.38
N ALA A 96 -7.03 0.37 3.31
CA ALA A 96 -7.79 1.61 3.37
C ALA A 96 -7.58 2.47 2.11
N TYR A 97 -6.34 2.56 1.62
CA TYR A 97 -6.02 3.27 0.39
C TYR A 97 -6.64 2.60 -0.86
N LEU A 98 -6.61 1.28 -0.96
CA LEU A 98 -7.25 0.53 -2.06
C LEU A 98 -8.77 0.74 -2.07
N ALA A 99 -9.43 0.59 -0.91
CA ALA A 99 -10.87 0.79 -0.77
C ALA A 99 -11.29 2.23 -1.18
N TRP A 100 -10.51 3.23 -0.78
CA TRP A 100 -10.72 4.63 -1.18
C TRP A 100 -10.49 4.88 -2.68
N THR A 101 -9.47 4.25 -3.27
CA THR A 101 -9.15 4.42 -4.70
C THR A 101 -10.24 3.79 -5.58
N ASN A 102 -10.62 2.54 -5.30
CA ASN A 102 -11.62 1.82 -6.09
C ASN A 102 -13.01 2.45 -5.92
N GLY A 103 -13.35 2.87 -4.69
CA GLY A 103 -14.57 3.62 -4.38
C GLY A 103 -14.70 5.00 -5.05
N LYS A 104 -13.60 5.54 -5.61
CA LYS A 104 -13.59 6.77 -6.42
C LYS A 104 -13.56 6.50 -7.93
N GLY A 105 -12.75 5.55 -8.37
CA GLY A 105 -12.45 5.35 -9.79
C GLY A 105 -13.37 4.36 -10.50
N GLY A 106 -14.01 3.43 -9.78
CA GLY A 106 -14.75 2.31 -10.37
C GLY A 106 -13.88 1.25 -11.06
N ALA A 107 -12.56 1.43 -11.06
CA ALA A 107 -11.57 0.43 -11.45
C ALA A 107 -11.26 -0.51 -10.27
N ASP A 108 -10.91 -1.75 -10.57
CA ASP A 108 -10.57 -2.77 -9.58
C ASP A 108 -9.04 -2.81 -9.37
N PHE A 109 -8.51 -1.80 -8.68
CA PHE A 109 -7.08 -1.79 -8.33
C PHE A 109 -6.81 -2.72 -7.15
N ARG A 110 -5.69 -3.43 -7.24
CA ARG A 110 -5.15 -4.34 -6.22
C ARG A 110 -3.64 -4.15 -6.11
N LEU A 111 -3.03 -4.87 -5.18
CA LEU A 111 -1.58 -5.10 -5.22
C LEU A 111 -1.25 -6.17 -6.27
N PRO A 112 -0.04 -6.13 -6.88
CA PRO A 112 0.47 -7.28 -7.60
C PRO A 112 0.67 -8.46 -6.63
N THR A 113 0.55 -9.68 -7.12
CA THR A 113 1.14 -10.86 -6.46
C THR A 113 2.67 -10.82 -6.57
N ALA A 114 3.38 -11.54 -5.72
CA ALA A 114 4.84 -11.67 -5.83
C ALA A 114 5.28 -12.31 -7.17
N ALA A 115 4.44 -13.17 -7.75
CA ALA A 115 4.66 -13.72 -9.10
C ALA A 115 4.59 -12.61 -10.17
N GLU A 116 3.52 -11.82 -10.20
CA GLU A 116 3.37 -10.71 -11.14
C GLU A 116 4.46 -9.65 -10.95
N TRP A 117 4.80 -9.30 -9.71
CA TRP A 117 5.88 -8.36 -9.42
C TRP A 117 7.20 -8.81 -10.07
N ARG A 118 7.54 -10.10 -9.98
CA ARG A 118 8.75 -10.68 -10.60
C ARG A 118 8.71 -10.66 -12.12
N GLU A 119 7.55 -10.86 -12.75
CA GLU A 119 7.38 -10.76 -14.20
C GLU A 119 7.46 -9.30 -14.68
N ILE A 120 6.87 -8.35 -13.95
CA ILE A 120 7.03 -6.90 -14.18
C ILE A 120 8.51 -6.50 -14.05
N ALA A 121 9.21 -7.07 -13.09
CA ALA A 121 10.62 -6.82 -12.80
C ALA A 121 11.59 -7.70 -13.63
N ALA A 122 11.12 -8.56 -14.54
CA ALA A 122 11.93 -9.62 -15.18
C ALA A 122 13.12 -9.13 -16.03
N ALA A 123 13.14 -7.84 -16.40
CA ALA A 123 14.27 -7.21 -17.07
C ALA A 123 15.45 -6.87 -16.12
N LEU A 124 15.28 -7.00 -14.79
CA LEU A 124 16.36 -6.87 -13.82
C LEU A 124 17.26 -8.12 -13.81
N PRO A 125 18.58 -7.98 -13.57
CA PRO A 125 19.45 -9.12 -13.33
C PRO A 125 18.97 -9.92 -12.11
N ARG A 126 18.61 -11.20 -12.32
CA ARG A 126 18.28 -12.13 -11.21
C ARG A 126 19.47 -12.23 -10.27
N ARG A 127 19.33 -11.70 -9.06
CA ARG A 127 20.40 -11.68 -8.06
C ARG A 127 20.58 -13.08 -7.45
N SER A 128 21.58 -13.79 -7.93
CA SER A 128 22.08 -15.00 -7.28
C SER A 128 23.05 -14.59 -6.17
N TYR A 129 22.64 -14.80 -4.93
CA TYR A 129 23.46 -14.62 -3.74
C TYR A 129 24.22 -15.92 -3.41
N ARG A 130 25.24 -15.85 -2.55
CA ARG A 130 26.11 -17.01 -2.30
C ARG A 130 25.59 -17.82 -1.11
N LYS A 131 24.80 -18.86 -1.43
CA LYS A 131 24.35 -19.93 -0.53
C LYS A 131 25.41 -20.28 0.55
N MET A 132 25.07 -19.98 1.80
CA MET A 132 25.92 -20.14 2.98
C MET A 132 25.73 -21.50 3.68
N PHE A 133 24.57 -22.12 3.52
CA PHE A 133 24.18 -23.37 4.20
C PHE A 133 23.59 -24.38 3.22
N ASP A 134 24.02 -25.64 3.31
CA ASP A 134 23.48 -26.71 2.46
C ASP A 134 22.27 -27.47 3.03
N ASP A 135 21.98 -27.36 4.34
CA ASP A 135 20.78 -27.94 4.94
C ASP A 135 19.52 -27.21 4.42
N PRO A 136 18.54 -27.92 3.81
CA PRO A 136 17.27 -27.32 3.37
C PRO A 136 16.51 -26.56 4.46
N ARG A 137 16.68 -26.90 5.74
CA ARG A 137 16.09 -26.17 6.89
C ARG A 137 16.63 -24.75 7.06
N LEU A 138 17.79 -24.47 6.48
CA LEU A 138 18.46 -23.17 6.51
C LEU A 138 18.37 -22.42 5.17
N ALA A 139 17.48 -22.85 4.26
CA ALA A 139 17.26 -22.17 2.98
C ALA A 139 16.88 -20.68 3.16
N TRP A 140 16.09 -20.35 4.19
CA TRP A 140 15.73 -18.96 4.56
C TRP A 140 16.95 -18.10 4.96
N ALA A 141 18.03 -18.73 5.41
CA ALA A 141 19.28 -18.09 5.83
C ALA A 141 20.38 -18.23 4.77
N ALA A 142 20.12 -18.86 3.62
CA ALA A 142 21.12 -19.18 2.61
C ALA A 142 21.92 -17.95 2.16
N ASP A 143 21.27 -16.80 2.08
CA ASP A 143 21.86 -15.57 1.54
C ASP A 143 22.19 -14.53 2.63
N TYR A 144 22.00 -14.89 3.91
CA TYR A 144 22.15 -13.99 5.05
C TYR A 144 23.57 -13.42 5.16
N GLY A 145 23.70 -12.10 5.26
CA GLY A 145 25.00 -11.42 5.28
C GLY A 145 25.81 -11.48 3.96
N SER A 146 25.26 -12.05 2.89
CA SER A 146 25.87 -12.01 1.55
C SER A 146 25.27 -10.92 0.64
N MET A 147 24.17 -10.29 1.09
CA MET A 147 23.52 -9.17 0.43
C MET A 147 24.31 -7.86 0.68
N PRO A 148 24.42 -6.95 -0.32
CA PRO A 148 25.05 -5.66 -0.12
C PRO A 148 24.17 -4.72 0.73
N ALA A 149 24.81 -3.90 1.56
CA ALA A 149 24.10 -2.89 2.36
C ALA A 149 23.36 -1.87 1.46
N VAL A 150 22.07 -1.66 1.73
CA VAL A 150 21.24 -0.63 1.09
C VAL A 150 21.41 0.72 1.77
N SER A 151 21.51 1.78 0.98
CA SER A 151 21.73 3.15 1.48
C SER A 151 20.51 3.78 2.17
N GLY A 152 19.30 3.24 1.95
CA GLY A 152 18.05 3.79 2.51
C GLY A 152 17.65 5.16 1.95
N VAL A 153 18.34 5.65 0.91
CA VAL A 153 18.05 6.94 0.28
C VAL A 153 16.85 6.80 -0.65
N ILE A 154 15.67 7.15 -0.12
CA ILE A 154 14.47 7.39 -0.94
C ILE A 154 14.77 8.51 -1.95
N ARG A 155 14.23 8.38 -3.16
CA ARG A 155 14.28 9.39 -4.22
C ARG A 155 12.88 9.67 -4.77
N PRO A 156 12.66 10.83 -5.42
CA PRO A 156 11.50 11.03 -6.27
C PRO A 156 11.41 9.94 -7.34
N SER A 157 10.20 9.54 -7.73
CA SER A 157 10.01 8.48 -8.74
C SER A 157 10.74 8.76 -10.06
N GLY A 158 11.30 7.71 -10.64
CA GLY A 158 12.31 7.72 -11.70
C GLY A 158 13.75 7.76 -11.16
N GLY A 159 13.95 8.00 -9.86
CA GLY A 159 15.26 8.16 -9.22
C GLY A 159 16.16 6.92 -9.23
N PHE A 160 15.60 5.73 -9.47
CA PHE A 160 16.32 4.46 -9.68
C PHE A 160 16.15 3.91 -11.11
N GLY A 161 15.73 4.77 -12.05
CA GLY A 161 15.55 4.43 -13.47
C GLY A 161 14.26 3.68 -13.77
N ALA A 162 14.07 3.31 -15.03
CA ALA A 162 12.92 2.53 -15.49
C ALA A 162 13.34 1.37 -16.40
N LEU A 163 12.58 0.29 -16.34
CA LEU A 163 12.77 -0.91 -17.16
C LEU A 163 12.24 -0.70 -18.60
N PRO A 164 12.58 -1.55 -19.58
CA PRO A 164 12.11 -1.43 -20.96
C PRO A 164 10.58 -1.46 -21.14
N ASN A 165 9.85 -2.08 -20.21
CA ASN A 165 8.38 -2.04 -20.16
C ASN A 165 7.82 -0.67 -19.71
N GLY A 166 8.68 0.24 -19.24
CA GLY A 166 8.35 1.59 -18.80
C GLY A 166 7.96 1.71 -17.33
N ILE A 167 8.17 0.68 -16.52
CA ILE A 167 7.91 0.70 -15.07
C ILE A 167 9.19 1.14 -14.33
N ALA A 168 9.04 2.10 -13.42
CA ALA A 168 10.13 2.77 -12.71
C ALA A 168 10.43 2.15 -11.33
N ASP A 169 11.66 2.42 -10.89
CA ASP A 169 12.19 2.28 -9.52
C ASP A 169 12.32 0.88 -8.93
N LEU A 170 11.81 -0.17 -9.59
CA LEU A 170 11.96 -1.60 -9.22
C LEU A 170 13.42 -2.07 -8.96
N SER A 171 14.43 -1.28 -9.34
CA SER A 171 15.85 -1.56 -9.07
C SER A 171 16.34 -1.07 -7.69
N GLY A 172 15.49 -0.39 -6.91
CA GLY A 172 15.83 0.22 -5.62
C GLY A 172 14.65 0.98 -5.00
N ASN A 173 14.91 2.22 -4.55
CA ASN A 173 13.96 3.11 -3.84
C ASN A 173 13.36 2.54 -2.54
N VAL A 174 12.36 1.67 -2.65
CA VAL A 174 11.60 1.07 -1.54
C VAL A 174 11.30 -0.40 -1.84
N TRP A 175 10.97 -1.18 -0.82
CA TRP A 175 10.31 -2.46 -1.03
C TRP A 175 8.80 -2.26 -1.23
N GLU A 176 8.13 -3.24 -1.82
CA GLU A 176 6.71 -3.14 -2.18
C GLU A 176 5.87 -4.28 -1.61
N TRP A 177 4.77 -3.94 -0.95
CA TRP A 177 3.75 -4.91 -0.54
C TRP A 177 3.16 -5.64 -1.76
N THR A 178 3.03 -6.96 -1.65
CA THR A 178 2.33 -7.81 -2.64
C THR A 178 1.12 -8.49 -1.99
N ASP A 179 0.19 -9.01 -2.79
CA ASP A 179 -0.95 -9.80 -2.28
C ASP A 179 -0.65 -11.31 -2.13
N SER A 180 0.62 -11.72 -2.22
CA SER A 180 1.01 -13.10 -1.96
C SER A 180 1.24 -13.32 -0.46
N CYS A 181 0.62 -14.36 0.12
CA CYS A 181 0.87 -14.72 1.50
C CYS A 181 2.24 -15.39 1.66
N ALA A 182 3.03 -15.01 2.66
CA ALA A 182 4.40 -15.51 2.85
C ALA A 182 4.49 -16.97 3.36
N LYS A 183 3.35 -17.67 3.50
CA LYS A 183 3.31 -19.07 3.91
C LYS A 183 2.03 -19.77 3.44
N ASP A 184 2.20 -20.96 2.85
CA ASP A 184 1.10 -21.84 2.42
C ASP A 184 0.19 -22.28 3.57
N GLY A 185 -1.06 -22.58 3.24
CA GLY A 185 -2.06 -23.11 4.18
C GLY A 185 -2.78 -22.06 5.02
N PHE A 186 -2.58 -20.78 4.74
CA PHE A 186 -3.47 -19.70 5.19
C PHE A 186 -4.45 -19.33 4.08
N GLU A 187 -5.71 -19.11 4.45
CA GLU A 187 -6.67 -18.38 3.60
C GLU A 187 -6.11 -16.98 3.31
N PRO A 188 -6.21 -16.43 2.08
CA PRO A 188 -5.66 -15.12 1.75
C PRO A 188 -6.15 -14.01 2.69
N SER A 189 -7.44 -14.03 3.05
CA SER A 189 -8.07 -13.09 3.99
C SER A 189 -7.69 -13.27 5.47
N ARG A 190 -6.79 -14.22 5.77
CA ARG A 190 -6.29 -14.53 7.12
C ARG A 190 -4.76 -14.65 7.17
N CYS A 191 -4.08 -14.14 6.15
CA CYS A 191 -2.63 -14.19 6.06
C CYS A 191 -1.97 -13.30 7.15
N PRO A 192 -1.08 -13.82 8.00
CA PRO A 192 -0.47 -13.05 9.09
C PRO A 192 0.74 -12.22 8.64
N ALA A 193 1.36 -12.56 7.51
CA ALA A 193 2.52 -11.89 6.94
C ALA A 193 2.54 -12.09 5.41
N TYR A 194 2.68 -11.01 4.66
CA TYR A 194 2.69 -11.04 3.20
C TYR A 194 4.12 -11.06 2.67
N THR A 195 4.29 -11.58 1.47
CA THR A 195 5.50 -11.42 0.68
C THR A 195 5.65 -9.96 0.27
N VAL A 196 6.86 -9.44 0.42
CA VAL A 196 7.24 -8.07 0.12
C VAL A 196 8.48 -8.11 -0.76
N GLU A 197 8.41 -7.41 -1.89
CA GLU A 197 9.37 -7.53 -2.99
C GLU A 197 10.27 -6.31 -3.15
N GLY A 198 11.42 -6.48 -3.82
CA GLY A 198 12.43 -5.45 -3.99
C GLY A 198 13.78 -6.05 -4.38
N LEU A 199 14.85 -5.72 -3.64
CA LEU A 199 16.19 -6.26 -3.92
C LEU A 199 16.37 -7.74 -3.55
N HIS A 200 15.44 -8.27 -2.76
CA HIS A 200 15.22 -9.68 -2.43
C HIS A 200 13.80 -9.83 -1.86
N GLU A 201 13.22 -11.02 -2.00
CA GLU A 201 11.97 -11.40 -1.35
C GLU A 201 12.14 -11.37 0.18
N THR A 202 11.19 -10.78 0.92
CA THR A 202 11.10 -10.93 2.37
C THR A 202 9.65 -11.06 2.82
N ALA A 203 9.43 -11.48 4.07
CA ALA A 203 8.11 -11.66 4.67
C ALA A 203 7.90 -10.61 5.76
N LEU A 204 6.90 -9.74 5.61
CA LEU A 204 6.54 -8.72 6.61
C LEU A 204 5.18 -9.03 7.26
N PRO A 205 5.10 -9.08 8.61
CA PRO A 205 3.83 -9.16 9.32
C PRO A 205 2.92 -7.96 9.02
N ILE A 206 1.61 -8.20 8.91
CA ILE A 206 0.59 -7.23 8.43
C ILE A 206 0.54 -5.88 9.15
N PHE A 207 1.08 -5.78 10.37
CA PHE A 207 1.08 -4.56 11.20
C PHE A 207 2.38 -3.74 11.12
N VAL A 208 3.44 -4.24 10.47
CA VAL A 208 4.76 -3.58 10.44
C VAL A 208 4.74 -2.39 9.47
N ARG A 209 4.92 -1.17 10.02
CA ARG A 209 5.15 0.06 9.25
C ARG A 209 6.64 0.31 8.97
N ASP A 210 7.51 0.04 9.94
CA ASP A 210 8.97 0.13 9.83
C ASP A 210 9.60 -1.28 9.88
N PRO A 211 10.01 -1.85 8.73
CA PRO A 211 10.66 -3.16 8.68
C PRO A 211 12.13 -3.17 9.13
N PHE A 212 12.80 -2.01 9.22
CA PHE A 212 14.16 -1.92 9.76
C PHE A 212 14.16 -2.13 11.27
N SER A 213 13.24 -1.48 12.00
CA SER A 213 13.05 -1.69 13.43
C SER A 213 12.16 -2.89 13.78
N GLY A 214 11.28 -3.31 12.87
CA GLY A 214 10.27 -4.36 13.11
C GLY A 214 10.79 -5.81 13.08
N GLY A 215 11.97 -6.04 12.49
CA GLY A 215 12.63 -7.35 12.45
C GLY A 215 12.16 -8.24 11.30
N CYS A 216 12.96 -8.33 10.24
CA CYS A 216 12.71 -9.23 9.11
C CYS A 216 13.20 -10.66 9.39
N ALA A 217 12.46 -11.65 8.89
CA ALA A 217 12.79 -13.06 9.09
C ALA A 217 13.93 -13.58 8.18
N ALA A 218 14.27 -12.84 7.12
CA ALA A 218 15.34 -13.18 6.18
C ALA A 218 15.97 -11.90 5.59
N GLY A 219 17.21 -12.03 5.11
CA GLY A 219 17.95 -10.98 4.39
C GLY A 219 18.47 -9.83 5.26
N THR A 220 18.91 -8.76 4.59
CA THR A 220 19.10 -7.43 5.20
C THR A 220 17.73 -6.75 5.18
N PRO A 221 17.20 -6.22 6.30
CA PRO A 221 15.85 -5.67 6.31
C PRO A 221 15.68 -4.56 5.26
N PRO A 222 14.49 -4.44 4.63
CA PRO A 222 14.14 -3.24 3.87
C PRO A 222 14.31 -2.02 4.76
N ASN A 223 14.94 -0.97 4.24
CA ASN A 223 15.01 0.29 4.98
C ASN A 223 13.66 1.02 4.95
N HIS A 224 12.85 0.79 3.90
CA HIS A 224 11.50 1.35 3.71
C HIS A 224 10.62 0.36 2.94
N VAL A 225 9.32 0.32 3.25
CA VAL A 225 8.29 -0.38 2.46
C VAL A 225 7.19 0.60 2.05
N GLY A 226 6.79 0.52 0.78
CA GLY A 226 5.67 1.21 0.13
C GLY A 226 4.88 0.22 -0.73
N PHE A 227 4.26 0.69 -1.81
CA PHE A 227 3.49 -0.15 -2.74
C PHE A 227 3.22 0.54 -4.08
N ARG A 228 2.83 -0.24 -5.10
CA ARG A 228 2.26 0.23 -6.36
C ARG A 228 0.96 -0.52 -6.67
N LEU A 229 0.10 0.08 -7.50
CA LEU A 229 -1.16 -0.51 -7.91
C LEU A 229 -1.02 -1.34 -9.20
N VAL A 230 -1.86 -2.35 -9.33
CA VAL A 230 -2.18 -2.99 -10.62
C VAL A 230 -3.69 -3.18 -10.77
N SER A 231 -4.17 -3.36 -12.01
CA SER A 231 -5.49 -3.91 -12.31
C SER A 231 -5.40 -4.87 -13.50
N GLU A 232 -6.45 -5.64 -13.73
CA GLU A 232 -6.66 -6.29 -15.03
C GLU A 232 -6.89 -5.24 -16.15
N ASP A 233 -6.97 -5.72 -17.40
CA ASP A 233 -7.15 -4.98 -18.66
C ASP A 233 -8.57 -5.18 -19.24
#